data_AF-A0A6P1XY09-F1
#
_entry.id   AF-A0A6P1XY09-F1
#
_cell.length_a   1.000
_cell.length_b   1.000
_cell.length_c   1.000
_cell.angle_alpha   90.00
_cell.angle_beta   90.00
_cell.angle_gamma   90.00
#
_symmetry.space_group_name_H-M   'P 1'
#
loop_
_entity.id
_entity.type
_entity.pdbx_description
1 polymer ?
#
loop_
_entity_poly.entity_id
_entity_poly.type
_entity_poly.pdbx_seq_one_letter_code
_entity_poly.pdbx_strand_id
1 'polypeptide(L)'
;MISALHHKKTTINLCEDSLTSGIFDTLFLLPEQLYWRILRKAVRATPQNTEQEMPTQVGHLLHYTFWPKWNPENTQNLNYVEPDVFIRFSEFDVIIEAKLYEEGLQNSTQWEKEIIAYRNEYGHCKKLYFIALGGLCDDKIKQVKKVPIFRCLWSNLLDAADKTLSNDECFCSILRLLVG
;
A
#
# COMPACT_ATOMS: atom_id res chain seq x y z
N MET A 1 17.84 -11.23 16.67
CA MET A 1 17.92 -11.22 15.19
C MET A 1 18.89 -10.15 14.67
N ILE A 2 18.74 -8.87 15.05
CA ILE A 2 19.65 -7.76 14.64
C ILE A 2 21.13 -8.01 14.99
N SER A 3 21.43 -8.52 16.19
CA SER A 3 22.80 -8.90 16.56
C SER A 3 23.38 -10.02 15.67
N ALA A 4 22.57 -10.99 15.25
CA ALA A 4 23.02 -12.07 14.38
C ALA A 4 23.33 -11.59 12.95
N LEU A 5 22.56 -10.61 12.45
CA LEU A 5 22.84 -9.89 11.20
C LEU A 5 24.13 -9.09 11.27
N HIS A 6 24.30 -8.32 12.35
CA HIS A 6 25.51 -7.52 12.56
C HIS A 6 26.77 -8.39 12.63
N HIS A 7 26.66 -9.59 13.21
CA HIS A 7 27.76 -10.57 13.26
C HIS A 7 27.83 -11.49 12.04
N LYS A 8 27.09 -11.21 10.95
CA LYS A 8 27.02 -12.02 9.71
C LYS A 8 26.76 -13.51 9.96
N LYS A 9 26.11 -13.85 11.08
CA LYS A 9 25.72 -15.22 11.43
C LYS A 9 24.45 -15.68 10.69
N THR A 10 23.80 -14.76 9.98
CA THR A 10 22.67 -15.01 9.08
C THR A 10 22.67 -13.99 7.96
N THR A 11 22.23 -14.39 6.76
CA THR A 11 21.89 -13.50 5.66
C THR A 11 20.38 -13.24 5.68
N ILE A 12 19.94 -11.97 5.65
CA ILE A 12 18.56 -11.66 5.25
C ILE A 12 18.55 -11.74 3.72
N ASN A 13 17.86 -12.74 3.18
CA ASN A 13 17.37 -12.61 1.82
C ASN A 13 16.15 -11.71 1.89
N LEU A 14 16.25 -10.52 1.30
CA LEU A 14 15.11 -9.64 1.15
C LEU A 14 14.07 -10.34 0.28
N CYS A 15 12.88 -10.53 0.85
CA CYS A 15 11.72 -11.10 0.21
C CYS A 15 10.64 -10.02 0.14
N GLU A 16 9.98 -9.89 -1.01
CA GLU A 16 8.89 -8.93 -1.26
C GLU A 16 7.83 -9.01 -0.16
N ASP A 17 7.41 -10.22 0.18
CA ASP A 17 6.37 -10.47 1.18
C ASP A 17 6.78 -10.00 2.58
N SER A 18 8.01 -10.35 3.00
CA SER A 18 8.55 -9.97 4.30
C SER A 18 8.78 -8.46 4.41
N LEU A 19 9.17 -7.80 3.31
CA LEU A 19 9.31 -6.35 3.28
C LEU A 19 7.94 -5.67 3.40
N THR A 20 6.97 -6.15 2.61
CA THR A 20 5.61 -5.61 2.57
C THR A 20 4.93 -5.73 3.92
N SER A 21 4.86 -6.94 4.49
CA SER A 21 4.27 -7.15 5.82
C SER A 21 5.02 -6.36 6.90
N GLY A 22 6.35 -6.42 6.94
CA GLY A 22 7.14 -5.69 7.95
C GLY A 22 6.91 -4.18 7.94
N ILE A 23 6.80 -3.57 6.76
CA ILE A 23 6.50 -2.13 6.62
C ILE A 23 5.05 -1.84 6.99
N PHE A 24 4.09 -2.56 6.40
CA PHE A 24 2.68 -2.24 6.58
C PHE A 24 2.16 -2.60 7.98
N ASP A 25 2.60 -3.70 8.59
CA ASP A 25 2.27 -3.99 9.99
C ASP A 25 2.73 -2.87 10.91
N THR A 26 3.97 -2.37 10.70
CA THR A 26 4.50 -1.23 11.47
C THR A 26 3.68 0.03 11.21
N LEU A 27 3.32 0.28 9.95
CA LEU A 27 2.57 1.46 9.54
C LEU A 27 1.14 1.45 10.13
N PHE A 28 0.50 0.29 10.23
CA PHE A 28 -0.83 0.11 10.81
C PHE A 28 -0.87 0.22 12.34
N LEU A 29 0.28 0.29 13.02
CA LEU A 29 0.33 0.69 14.43
C LEU A 29 0.05 2.19 14.65
N LEU A 30 0.13 2.99 13.59
CA LEU A 30 -0.19 4.42 13.65
C LEU A 30 -1.71 4.65 13.60
N PRO A 31 -2.20 5.78 14.12
CA PRO A 31 -3.60 6.19 13.90
C PRO A 31 -3.97 6.21 12.42
N GLU A 32 -5.23 5.85 12.10
CA GLU A 32 -5.71 5.69 10.72
C GLU A 32 -5.48 6.91 9.83
N GLN A 33 -5.78 8.09 10.35
CA GLN A 33 -5.57 9.35 9.66
C GLN A 33 -4.07 9.63 9.41
N LEU A 34 -3.20 9.16 10.31
CA LEU A 34 -1.76 9.40 10.23
C LEU A 34 -1.11 8.51 9.15
N TYR A 35 -1.34 7.18 9.19
CA TYR A 35 -0.76 6.34 8.15
C TYR A 35 -1.34 6.61 6.78
N TRP A 36 -2.62 6.93 6.67
CA TRP A 36 -3.20 7.27 5.38
C TRP A 36 -2.60 8.55 4.82
N ARG A 37 -2.35 9.55 5.67
CA ARG A 37 -1.63 10.77 5.29
C ARG A 37 -0.22 10.46 4.79
N ILE A 38 0.47 9.50 5.40
CA ILE A 38 1.78 9.01 4.93
C ILE A 38 1.63 8.37 3.54
N LEU A 39 0.71 7.42 3.35
CA LEU A 39 0.50 6.75 2.06
C LEU A 39 0.16 7.73 0.94
N ARG A 40 -0.70 8.71 1.21
CA ARG A 40 -1.04 9.78 0.26
C ARG A 40 0.18 10.58 -0.15
N LYS A 41 0.94 11.09 0.83
CA LYS A 41 2.13 11.91 0.57
C LYS A 41 3.24 11.15 -0.14
N ALA A 42 3.25 9.82 -0.02
CA ALA A 42 4.20 8.96 -0.70
C ALA A 42 3.90 8.81 -2.20
N VAL A 43 2.65 9.07 -2.62
CA VAL A 43 2.28 9.03 -4.03
C VAL A 43 3.09 10.05 -4.81
N ARG A 44 3.79 9.55 -5.83
CA ARG A 44 4.52 10.39 -6.78
C ARG A 44 3.50 11.18 -7.59
N ALA A 45 3.59 12.51 -7.51
CA ALA A 45 2.83 13.38 -8.40
C ALA A 45 3.23 13.07 -9.85
N THR A 46 2.23 12.77 -10.67
CA THR A 46 2.40 12.61 -12.12
C THR A 46 1.49 13.62 -12.82
N PRO A 47 1.74 13.95 -14.10
CA PRO A 47 0.76 14.72 -14.87
C PRO A 47 -0.61 14.02 -15.00
N GLN A 48 -0.71 12.77 -14.57
CA GLN A 48 -1.86 11.90 -14.76
C GLN A 48 -2.71 11.76 -13.51
N ASN A 49 -2.07 11.68 -12.33
CA ASN A 49 -2.73 11.75 -11.05
C ASN A 49 -1.80 12.23 -9.95
N THR A 50 -2.39 12.74 -8.88
CA THR A 50 -1.69 13.31 -7.73
C THR A 50 -2.38 12.93 -6.41
N GLU A 51 -1.70 13.13 -5.28
CA GLU A 51 -2.28 12.83 -3.96
C GLU A 51 -3.59 13.60 -3.66
N GLN A 52 -3.85 14.69 -4.38
CA GLN A 52 -5.06 15.50 -4.28
C GLN A 52 -6.32 14.74 -4.71
N GLU A 53 -6.21 13.70 -5.53
CA GLU A 53 -7.34 12.86 -5.97
C GLU A 53 -7.71 11.77 -4.96
N MET A 54 -6.84 11.54 -3.98
CA MET A 54 -7.10 10.64 -2.86
C MET A 54 -7.90 11.38 -1.78
N PRO A 55 -8.78 10.71 -1.02
CA PRO A 55 -9.57 11.31 0.04
C PRO A 55 -8.66 11.82 1.16
N THR A 56 -8.95 12.99 1.72
CA THR A 56 -8.23 13.50 2.89
C THR A 56 -8.77 12.90 4.19
N GLN A 57 -10.07 12.61 4.23
CA GLN A 57 -10.74 11.96 5.35
C GLN A 57 -10.85 10.45 5.09
N VAL A 58 -10.41 9.63 6.04
CA VAL A 58 -10.41 8.17 5.90
C VAL A 58 -11.72 7.50 6.30
N GLY A 59 -12.54 8.17 7.12
CA GLY A 59 -13.62 7.48 7.83
C GLY A 59 -13.04 6.57 8.91
N HIS A 60 -13.54 5.34 9.02
CA HIS A 60 -13.01 4.34 9.96
C HIS A 60 -12.38 3.16 9.23
N LEU A 61 -11.21 2.71 9.66
CA LEU A 61 -10.62 1.44 9.27
C LEU A 61 -11.52 0.30 9.75
N LEU A 62 -12.03 -0.50 8.81
CA LEU A 62 -12.84 -1.68 9.10
C LEU A 62 -11.96 -2.93 9.26
N HIS A 63 -11.01 -3.12 8.33
CA HIS A 63 -9.95 -4.14 8.43
C HIS A 63 -8.88 -3.91 7.36
N TYR A 64 -7.76 -4.59 7.52
CA TYR A 64 -6.77 -4.83 6.47
C TYR A 64 -6.37 -6.31 6.46
N THR A 65 -5.83 -6.79 5.35
CA THR A 65 -5.32 -8.15 5.23
C THR A 65 -4.20 -8.21 4.20
N PHE A 66 -3.25 -9.12 4.42
CA PHE A 66 -2.20 -9.43 3.46
C PHE A 66 -2.57 -10.66 2.64
N TRP A 67 -2.22 -10.65 1.35
CA TRP A 67 -2.42 -11.75 0.40
C TRP A 67 -3.80 -12.43 0.50
N PRO A 68 -4.92 -11.69 0.49
CA PRO A 68 -6.22 -12.32 0.53
C PRO A 68 -6.46 -13.11 -0.76
N LYS A 69 -6.99 -14.31 -0.63
CA LYS A 69 -7.35 -15.17 -1.76
C LYS A 69 -8.74 -14.81 -2.24
N TRP A 70 -8.82 -14.13 -3.39
CA TRP A 70 -10.09 -13.71 -3.98
C TRP A 70 -10.53 -14.58 -5.14
N ASN A 71 -11.84 -14.60 -5.36
CA ASN A 71 -12.52 -15.27 -6.45
C ASN A 71 -11.95 -14.82 -7.80
N PRO A 72 -11.31 -15.73 -8.58
CA PRO A 72 -10.67 -15.39 -9.84
C PRO A 72 -11.64 -15.35 -11.02
N GLU A 73 -12.96 -15.47 -10.81
CA GLU A 73 -13.95 -15.42 -11.88
C GLU A 73 -13.76 -14.19 -12.79
N ASN A 74 -13.91 -14.38 -14.10
CA ASN A 74 -13.63 -13.36 -15.12
C ASN A 74 -12.16 -12.89 -15.18
N THR A 75 -11.23 -13.65 -14.60
CA THR A 75 -9.79 -13.49 -14.80
C THR A 75 -9.20 -14.71 -15.52
N GLN A 76 -7.89 -14.67 -15.83
CA GLN A 76 -7.16 -15.82 -16.38
C GLN A 76 -6.62 -16.77 -15.30
N ASN A 77 -6.82 -16.46 -14.01
CA ASN A 77 -6.31 -17.28 -12.92
C ASN A 77 -7.27 -18.45 -12.65
N LEU A 78 -6.72 -19.63 -12.33
CA LEU A 78 -7.53 -20.83 -12.10
C LEU A 78 -8.00 -20.97 -10.64
N ASN A 79 -7.15 -20.58 -9.67
CA ASN A 79 -7.39 -20.87 -8.25
C ASN A 79 -7.87 -19.64 -7.48
N TYR A 80 -7.11 -18.55 -7.57
CA TYR A 80 -7.38 -17.30 -6.88
C TYR A 80 -6.55 -16.16 -7.48
N VAL A 81 -6.91 -14.94 -7.11
CA VAL A 81 -6.09 -13.73 -7.30
C VAL A 81 -5.75 -13.18 -5.92
N GLU A 82 -4.48 -12.82 -5.71
CA GLU A 82 -3.94 -12.34 -4.44
C GLU A 82 -3.26 -10.97 -4.68
N PRO A 83 -3.86 -9.85 -4.25
CA PRO A 83 -3.11 -8.61 -4.09
C PRO A 83 -2.22 -8.68 -2.84
N ASP A 84 -1.17 -7.88 -2.77
CA ASP A 84 -0.29 -7.88 -1.59
C ASP A 84 -0.96 -7.36 -0.32
N VAL A 85 -1.67 -6.22 -0.42
CA VAL A 85 -2.39 -5.62 0.72
C VAL A 85 -3.77 -5.15 0.30
N PHE A 86 -4.77 -5.49 1.11
CA PHE A 86 -6.10 -4.92 1.01
C PHE A 86 -6.45 -4.16 2.27
N ILE A 87 -6.96 -2.93 2.13
CA ILE A 87 -7.40 -2.07 3.24
C ILE A 87 -8.83 -1.63 2.97
N ARG A 88 -9.70 -1.84 3.94
CA ARG A 88 -11.11 -1.46 3.85
C ARG A 88 -11.44 -0.39 4.88
N PHE A 89 -11.80 0.80 4.40
CA PHE A 89 -12.36 1.86 5.24
C PHE A 89 -13.89 1.89 5.13
N SER A 90 -14.55 2.70 5.96
CA SER A 90 -16.00 2.90 5.86
C SER A 90 -16.40 3.47 4.49
N GLU A 91 -15.62 4.42 3.97
CA GLU A 91 -15.96 5.21 2.77
C GLU A 91 -15.37 4.67 1.45
N PHE A 92 -14.20 4.04 1.50
CA PHE A 92 -13.47 3.56 0.33
C PHE A 92 -12.58 2.39 0.67
N ASP A 93 -12.10 1.73 -0.38
CA ASP A 93 -11.22 0.58 -0.28
C ASP A 93 -9.92 0.85 -1.03
N VAL A 94 -8.85 0.17 -0.61
CA VAL A 94 -7.51 0.33 -1.16
C VAL A 94 -6.91 -1.05 -1.45
N ILE A 95 -6.37 -1.22 -2.65
CA ILE A 95 -5.47 -2.32 -2.99
C ILE A 95 -4.06 -1.75 -3.13
N ILE A 96 -3.08 -2.44 -2.56
CA ILE A 96 -1.67 -2.16 -2.75
C ILE A 96 -1.03 -3.39 -3.37
N GLU A 97 -0.35 -3.18 -4.49
CA GLU A 97 0.47 -4.18 -5.17
C GLU A 97 1.92 -3.73 -5.11
N ALA A 98 2.72 -4.46 -4.36
CA ALA A 98 4.08 -4.15 -4.02
C ALA A 98 5.06 -4.92 -4.92
N LYS A 99 6.23 -4.33 -5.18
CA LYS A 99 7.36 -5.01 -5.82
C LYS A 99 8.63 -4.73 -5.04
N LEU A 100 9.50 -5.73 -4.88
CA LEU A 100 10.64 -5.64 -3.97
C LEU A 100 11.58 -4.45 -4.25
N TYR A 101 11.83 -4.17 -5.53
CA TYR A 101 12.76 -3.12 -5.97
C TYR A 101 12.00 -1.83 -6.32
N GLU A 102 12.73 -0.73 -6.53
CA GLU A 102 12.10 0.55 -6.88
C GLU A 102 11.61 0.59 -8.34
N GLU A 103 12.35 -0.05 -9.24
CA GLU A 103 12.11 0.00 -10.69
C GLU A 103 11.83 -1.39 -11.26
N GLY A 104 10.95 -1.44 -12.27
CA GLY A 104 10.64 -2.65 -13.03
C GLY A 104 9.71 -3.66 -12.33
N LEU A 105 9.07 -4.55 -13.09
CA LEU A 105 8.23 -5.68 -12.62
C LEU A 105 6.75 -5.38 -12.34
N GLN A 106 6.32 -4.12 -12.28
CA GLN A 106 4.90 -3.81 -12.23
C GLN A 106 4.19 -4.25 -13.54
N ASN A 107 3.01 -4.86 -13.40
CA ASN A 107 2.27 -5.42 -14.52
C ASN A 107 0.79 -4.99 -14.50
N SER A 108 0.37 -4.22 -15.51
CA SER A 108 -1.01 -3.76 -15.62
C SER A 108 -2.05 -4.87 -15.81
N THR A 109 -1.65 -6.01 -16.36
CA THR A 109 -2.52 -7.20 -16.45
C THR A 109 -2.78 -7.77 -15.07
N GLN A 110 -1.80 -7.71 -14.17
CA GLN A 110 -1.98 -8.13 -12.78
C GLN A 110 -2.95 -7.19 -12.05
N TRP A 111 -2.77 -5.87 -12.18
CA TRP A 111 -3.69 -4.87 -11.62
C TRP A 111 -5.13 -5.09 -12.11
N GLU A 112 -5.31 -5.38 -13.41
CA GLU A 112 -6.64 -5.67 -13.96
C GLU A 112 -7.30 -6.86 -13.29
N LYS A 113 -6.54 -7.95 -13.07
CA LYS A 113 -7.03 -9.16 -12.40
C LYS A 113 -7.44 -8.88 -10.96
N GLU A 114 -6.63 -8.15 -10.20
CA GLU A 114 -6.94 -7.79 -8.81
C GLU A 114 -8.17 -6.90 -8.70
N ILE A 115 -8.33 -5.93 -9.61
CA ILE A 115 -9.52 -5.07 -9.65
C ILE A 115 -10.78 -5.88 -9.99
N ILE A 116 -10.69 -6.85 -10.90
CA ILE A 116 -11.80 -7.76 -11.22
C ILE A 116 -12.13 -8.63 -10.00
N ALA A 117 -11.13 -9.27 -9.41
CA ALA A 117 -11.31 -10.13 -8.24
C ALA A 117 -11.90 -9.38 -7.04
N TYR A 118 -11.44 -8.16 -6.77
CA TYR A 118 -12.05 -7.27 -5.76
C TYR A 118 -13.55 -7.06 -6.00
N ARG A 119 -13.97 -6.88 -7.26
CA ARG A 119 -15.39 -6.69 -7.60
C ARG A 119 -16.21 -7.96 -7.42
N ASN A 120 -15.60 -9.13 -7.61
CA ASN A 120 -16.26 -10.40 -7.31
C ASN A 120 -16.53 -10.55 -5.81
N GLU A 121 -15.62 -10.07 -4.96
CA GLU A 121 -15.76 -10.15 -3.49
C GLU A 121 -16.68 -9.07 -2.90
N TYR A 122 -16.58 -7.84 -3.39
CA TYR A 122 -17.16 -6.66 -2.72
C TYR A 122 -18.13 -5.85 -3.59
N GLY A 123 -18.31 -6.24 -4.86
CA GLY A 123 -19.14 -5.52 -5.81
C GLY A 123 -18.57 -4.16 -6.22
N HIS A 124 -19.47 -3.23 -6.55
CA HIS A 124 -19.12 -1.91 -7.12
C HIS A 124 -19.52 -0.72 -6.22
N CYS A 125 -19.94 -0.98 -4.98
CA CYS A 125 -20.60 0.02 -4.14
C CYS A 125 -19.65 1.06 -3.55
N LYS A 126 -18.37 0.70 -3.34
CA LYS A 126 -17.35 1.60 -2.79
C LYS A 126 -16.34 2.03 -3.83
N LYS A 127 -15.83 3.25 -3.66
CA LYS A 127 -14.72 3.75 -4.45
C LYS A 127 -13.46 2.93 -4.11
N LEU A 128 -12.77 2.46 -5.14
CA LEU A 128 -11.52 1.72 -5.02
C LEU A 128 -10.36 2.63 -5.42
N TYR A 129 -9.31 2.63 -4.61
CA TYR A 129 -8.02 3.22 -4.88
C TYR A 129 -6.99 2.10 -5.05
N PHE A 130 -6.13 2.20 -6.07
CA PHE A 130 -5.08 1.22 -6.30
C PHE A 130 -3.73 1.90 -6.18
N ILE A 131 -2.81 1.33 -5.39
CA ILE A 131 -1.45 1.84 -5.21
C ILE A 131 -0.47 0.78 -5.72
N ALA A 132 0.26 1.11 -6.78
CA ALA A 132 1.43 0.36 -7.23
C ALA A 132 2.65 0.86 -6.43
N LEU A 133 3.23 0.00 -5.59
CA LEU A 133 4.32 0.34 -4.68
C LEU A 133 5.62 -0.37 -5.09
N GLY A 134 6.64 0.41 -5.42
CA GLY A 134 7.86 -0.12 -6.01
C GLY A 134 7.63 -0.71 -7.40
N GLY A 135 8.72 -1.14 -8.00
CA GLY A 135 8.78 -1.80 -9.29
C GLY A 135 8.24 -0.98 -10.45
N LEU A 136 8.27 0.34 -10.32
CA LEU A 136 7.63 1.21 -11.29
C LEU A 136 8.40 1.15 -12.62
N CYS A 137 7.67 0.90 -13.70
CA CYS A 137 8.18 1.05 -15.07
C CYS A 137 7.82 2.45 -15.60
N ASP A 138 8.56 2.89 -16.62
CA ASP A 138 8.26 4.13 -17.32
C ASP A 138 7.05 3.91 -18.23
N ASP A 139 5.85 4.21 -17.73
CA ASP A 139 4.63 3.88 -18.47
C ASP A 139 3.43 4.79 -18.25
N LYS A 140 2.59 4.92 -19.28
CA LYS A 140 1.55 5.94 -19.42
C LYS A 140 0.19 5.58 -18.80
N ILE A 141 0.08 4.40 -18.16
CA ILE A 141 -1.18 3.84 -17.67
C ILE A 141 -1.67 4.60 -16.42
N LYS A 142 -2.80 5.30 -16.56
CA LYS A 142 -3.38 6.16 -15.51
C LYS A 142 -4.44 5.48 -14.66
N GLN A 143 -5.15 4.57 -15.29
CA GLN A 143 -6.28 3.87 -14.71
C GLN A 143 -6.44 2.51 -15.39
N VAL A 144 -6.93 1.54 -14.65
CA VAL A 144 -7.31 0.22 -15.16
C VAL A 144 -8.75 -0.03 -14.73
N LYS A 145 -9.62 -0.44 -15.67
CA LYS A 145 -11.06 -0.65 -15.40
C LYS A 145 -11.76 0.53 -14.69
N LYS A 146 -11.38 1.77 -15.01
CA LYS A 146 -11.87 3.03 -14.39
C LYS A 146 -11.42 3.23 -12.92
N VAL A 147 -10.47 2.44 -12.44
CA VAL A 147 -9.83 2.61 -11.13
C VAL A 147 -8.52 3.35 -11.33
N PRO A 148 -8.31 4.50 -10.65
CA PRO A 148 -7.04 5.23 -10.72
C PRO A 148 -5.90 4.41 -10.12
N ILE A 149 -4.75 4.39 -10.81
CA ILE A 149 -3.53 3.71 -10.35
C ILE A 149 -2.55 4.77 -9.82
N PHE A 150 -2.44 4.88 -8.50
CA PHE A 150 -1.47 5.73 -7.83
C PHE A 150 -0.14 5.01 -7.73
N ARG A 151 0.95 5.75 -7.87
CA ARG A 151 2.30 5.18 -7.94
C ARG A 151 3.14 5.68 -6.79
N CYS A 152 3.82 4.77 -6.14
CA CYS A 152 4.65 5.04 -4.98
C CYS A 152 5.96 4.27 -5.12
N LEU A 153 7.07 4.89 -4.71
CA LEU A 153 8.34 4.22 -4.49
C LEU A 153 8.49 3.91 -3.00
N TRP A 154 9.29 2.91 -2.64
CA TRP A 154 9.58 2.62 -1.23
C TRP A 154 10.28 3.81 -0.55
N SER A 155 11.22 4.44 -1.25
CA SER A 155 11.89 5.67 -0.83
C SER A 155 10.92 6.83 -0.59
N ASN A 156 9.89 6.99 -1.44
CA ASN A 156 8.85 8.00 -1.21
C ASN A 156 8.04 7.69 0.06
N LEU A 157 7.73 6.42 0.31
CA LEU A 157 7.01 6.00 1.51
C LEU A 157 7.79 6.32 2.77
N LEU A 158 9.10 6.04 2.76
CA LEU A 158 10.01 6.37 3.85
C LEU A 158 10.11 7.89 4.07
N ASP A 159 10.32 8.67 3.02
CA ASP A 159 10.41 10.13 3.09
C ASP A 159 9.10 10.76 3.60
N ALA A 160 7.95 10.26 3.12
CA ALA A 160 6.64 10.70 3.58
C ALA A 160 6.40 10.35 5.05
N ALA A 161 6.85 9.17 5.50
CA ALA A 161 6.76 8.76 6.90
C ALA A 161 7.63 9.66 7.79
N ASP A 162 8.90 9.83 7.46
CA ASP A 162 9.86 10.65 8.22
C ASP A 162 9.37 12.09 8.38
N LYS A 163 8.97 12.73 7.27
CA LYS A 163 8.44 14.09 7.27
C LYS A 163 7.12 14.22 8.02
N THR A 164 6.25 13.22 7.94
CA THR A 164 4.94 13.31 8.59
C THR A 164 5.05 13.08 10.09
N LEU A 165 5.89 12.14 10.53
CA LEU A 165 6.09 11.82 11.94
C LEU A 165 6.91 12.90 12.65
N SER A 166 7.92 13.48 12.00
CA SER A 166 8.73 14.57 12.58
C SER A 166 7.92 15.85 12.83
N ASN A 167 6.86 16.08 12.04
CA ASN A 167 6.01 17.26 12.14
C ASN A 167 4.72 17.02 12.95
N ASP A 168 4.47 15.80 13.42
CA ASP A 168 3.27 15.49 14.20
C ASP A 168 3.55 15.68 15.69
N GLU A 169 3.29 16.91 16.17
CA GLU A 169 3.46 17.25 17.58
C GLU A 169 2.55 16.41 18.49
N CYS A 170 1.38 15.98 18.00
CA CYS A 170 0.42 15.19 18.77
C CYS A 170 0.94 13.78 19.00
N PHE A 171 1.44 13.11 17.95
CA PHE A 171 2.08 11.79 18.08
C PHE A 171 3.34 11.84 18.95
N CYS A 172 4.19 12.85 18.77
CA CYS A 172 5.34 13.09 19.65
C CYS A 172 4.91 13.27 21.11
N SER A 173 3.80 13.95 21.37
CA SER A 173 3.26 14.16 22.72
C SER A 173 2.69 12.87 23.32
N ILE A 174 1.98 12.05 22.54
CA ILE A 174 1.46 10.75 22.98
C ILE A 174 2.60 9.79 23.32
N LEU A 175 3.64 9.70 22.47
CA LEU A 175 4.84 8.89 22.78
C LEU A 175 5.54 9.37 24.05
N ARG A 176 5.65 10.70 24.25
CA ARG A 176 6.22 11.25 25.49
C ARG A 176 5.40 10.89 26.73
N LEU A 177 4.08 10.85 26.62
CA LEU A 177 3.17 10.45 27.71
C LEU A 177 3.21 8.95 28.01
N LEU A 178 3.57 8.11 27.04
CA LEU A 178 3.64 6.65 27.21
C LEU A 178 5.03 6.17 27.67
N VAL A 179 6.09 6.96 27.45
CA VAL A 179 7.49 6.59 27.72
C VAL A 179 8.09 7.40 28.88
N GLY A 180 7.46 8.51 29.29
CA GLY A 180 7.82 9.32 30.46
C GLY A 180 6.94 9.02 31.66
#